data_AF-A0A9E0VPN2-F1
#
_entry.id   AF-A0A9E0VPN2-F1
#
_cell.length_a   1.000
_cell.length_b   1.000
_cell.length_c   1.000
_cell.angle_alpha   90.00
_cell.angle_beta   90.00
_cell.angle_gamma   90.00
#
_symmetry.space_group_name_H-M   'P 1'
#
loop_
_entity.id
_entity.type
_entity.pdbx_description
1 polymer ?
#
loop_
_entity_poly.entity_id
_entity_poly.type
_entity_poly.pdbx_seq_one_letter_code
_entity_poly.pdbx_strand_id
1 'polypeptide(L)'
;DNAIYAVFSNPIGMDDDQLKNGCSMILDPYGEVIAECRELGDTMVTAELTSDKLTLAGGYRYTKARRPELYSEIIGKDHTSEQKVAWMEQKRG
;
A
#
# COMPACT_ATOMS: atom_id res chain seq x y z
N ASP A 1 -7.02 4.28 -8.06
CA ASP A 1 -8.30 3.96 -7.38
C ASP A 1 -8.84 5.00 -6.40
N ASN A 2 -8.03 5.54 -5.49
CA ASN A 2 -8.54 6.41 -4.42
C ASN A 2 -8.29 7.92 -4.62
N ALA A 3 -7.53 8.31 -5.66
CA ALA A 3 -7.09 9.70 -5.90
C ALA A 3 -6.41 10.32 -4.67
N ILE A 4 -5.38 9.65 -4.19
CA ILE A 4 -4.56 10.08 -3.05
C ILE A 4 -3.12 10.25 -3.50
N TYR A 5 -2.40 11.12 -2.82
CA TYR A 5 -0.95 10.97 -2.76
C TYR A 5 -0.61 9.86 -1.76
N ALA A 6 0.35 9.01 -2.10
CA ALA A 6 0.82 7.96 -1.22
C ALA A 6 2.35 8.05 -1.09
N VAL A 7 2.83 7.93 0.14
CA VAL A 7 4.26 7.81 0.43
C VAL A 7 4.46 6.47 1.10
N PHE A 8 5.44 5.70 0.63
CA PHE A 8 5.88 4.52 1.33
C PHE A 8 7.39 4.52 1.48
N SER A 9 7.82 4.11 2.67
CA SER A 9 9.22 3.93 3.03
C SER A 9 9.46 2.46 3.30
N ASN A 10 10.47 1.90 2.66
CA ASN A 10 10.84 0.50 2.78
C ASN A 10 12.36 0.39 2.94
N PRO A 11 12.87 -0.42 3.88
CA PRO A 11 14.30 -0.66 4.02
C PRO A 11 14.90 -1.29 2.76
N ILE A 12 16.20 -1.09 2.55
CA ILE A 12 16.97 -1.70 1.48
C ILE A 12 18.17 -2.46 2.04
N GLY A 13 18.46 -3.64 1.48
CA GLY A 13 19.57 -4.49 1.92
C GLY A 13 19.14 -5.71 2.71
N MET A 14 20.11 -6.42 3.28
CA MET A 14 19.87 -7.65 4.04
C MET A 14 19.37 -7.34 5.46
N ASP A 15 18.33 -8.04 5.87
CA ASP A 15 17.78 -8.07 7.23
C ASP A 15 17.71 -9.55 7.65
N ASP A 16 18.75 -9.99 8.36
CA ASP A 16 19.03 -11.40 8.63
C ASP A 16 19.08 -12.24 7.33
N ASP A 17 18.17 -13.21 7.16
CA ASP A 17 18.07 -14.05 5.98
C ASP A 17 17.15 -13.47 4.88
N GLN A 18 16.54 -12.31 5.11
CA GLN A 18 15.61 -11.66 4.19
C GLN A 18 16.24 -10.48 3.45
N LEU A 19 16.13 -10.47 2.13
CA LEU A 19 16.50 -9.31 1.31
C LEU A 19 15.34 -8.30 1.27
N LYS A 20 15.57 -7.08 1.75
CA LYS A 20 14.67 -5.93 1.59
C LYS A 20 15.03 -5.17 0.32
N ASN A 21 14.02 -4.91 -0.51
CA ASN A 21 14.18 -4.38 -1.86
C ASN A 21 14.26 -2.85 -1.94
N GLY A 22 14.01 -2.11 -0.85
CA GLY A 22 13.93 -0.66 -0.91
C GLY A 22 12.73 -0.19 -1.72
N CYS A 23 12.98 0.63 -2.75
CA CYS A 23 11.94 1.25 -3.58
C CYS A 23 10.98 2.16 -2.79
N SER A 24 11.47 2.81 -1.73
CA SER A 24 10.72 3.91 -1.09
C SER A 24 10.34 4.95 -2.14
N MET A 25 9.07 5.34 -2.23
CA MET A 25 8.62 6.27 -3.27
C MET A 25 7.38 7.06 -2.87
N ILE A 26 7.13 8.09 -3.68
CA ILE A 26 5.97 8.96 -3.63
C ILE A 26 5.17 8.71 -4.91
N LEU A 27 3.89 8.39 -4.74
CA LEU A 27 2.92 8.22 -5.81
C LEU A 27 1.95 9.41 -5.85
N ASP A 28 1.57 9.83 -7.05
CA ASP A 28 0.53 10.83 -7.24
C ASP A 28 -0.89 10.22 -7.36
N PRO A 29 -1.95 11.05 -7.37
CA PRO A 29 -3.35 10.59 -7.45
C PRO A 29 -3.70 9.78 -8.71
N TYR A 30 -2.88 9.84 -9.76
CA TYR A 30 -3.03 9.03 -10.97
C TYR A 30 -2.35 7.65 -10.84
N GLY A 31 -1.52 7.46 -9.80
CA GLY A 31 -0.76 6.24 -9.56
C GLY A 31 0.65 6.29 -10.15
N GLU A 32 1.13 7.46 -10.55
CA GLU A 32 2.47 7.62 -11.13
C GLU A 32 3.51 7.79 -10.02
N VAL A 33 4.70 7.21 -10.22
CA VAL A 33 5.87 7.44 -9.36
C VAL A 33 6.44 8.82 -9.65
N ILE A 34 6.32 9.75 -8.71
CA ILE A 34 6.83 11.12 -8.86
C ILE A 34 8.20 11.34 -8.19
N ALA A 35 8.58 10.46 -7.26
CA ALA A 35 9.92 10.40 -6.70
C ALA A 35 10.17 9.01 -6.09
N GLU A 36 11.38 8.47 -6.21
CA GLU A 36 11.75 7.13 -5.72
C GLU A 36 13.21 7.07 -5.28
N CYS A 37 13.48 6.44 -4.14
CA CYS A 37 14.84 6.09 -3.72
C CYS A 37 15.34 4.89 -4.55
N ARG A 38 16.42 5.09 -5.29
CA ARG A 38 17.02 4.07 -6.18
C ARG A 38 18.44 3.64 -5.81
N GLU A 39 19.03 4.31 -4.82
CA GLU A 39 20.39 4.01 -4.37
C GLU A 39 20.41 2.81 -3.41
N LEU A 40 21.52 2.08 -3.43
CA LEU A 40 21.81 1.03 -2.45
C LEU A 40 22.31 1.67 -1.15
N GLY A 41 21.38 2.06 -0.27
CA GLY A 41 21.67 2.60 1.06
C GLY A 41 20.70 3.71 1.47
N ASP A 42 21.09 4.46 2.50
CA ASP A 42 20.29 5.57 3.02
C ASP A 42 20.12 6.65 1.96
N THR A 43 18.87 6.99 1.65
CA THR A 43 18.53 8.01 0.65
C THR A 43 17.20 8.66 0.99
N MET A 44 17.07 9.93 0.62
CA MET A 44 15.86 10.72 0.76
C MET A 44 15.45 11.28 -0.59
N VAL A 45 14.15 11.30 -0.85
CA VAL A 45 13.56 11.96 -2.02
C VAL A 45 12.43 12.88 -1.60
N THR A 46 12.16 13.89 -2.42
CA THR A 46 11.11 14.89 -2.20
C THR A 46 10.32 15.10 -3.47
N ALA A 47 9.03 15.44 -3.35
CA ALA A 47 8.19 15.79 -4.48
C ALA A 47 7.25 16.95 -4.13
N GLU A 48 6.86 17.72 -5.13
CA GLU A 48 5.84 18.76 -5.01
C GLU A 48 4.44 18.16 -5.22
N LEU A 49 3.49 18.59 -4.40
CA LEU A 49 2.11 18.08 -4.37
C LEU A 49 1.17 19.23 -4.69
N THR A 50 0.27 19.03 -5.65
CA THR A 50 -0.74 20.02 -6.02
C THR A 50 -2.14 19.47 -5.73
N SER A 51 -2.98 20.28 -5.08
CA SER A 51 -4.28 19.83 -4.58
C SER A 51 -5.30 19.54 -5.68
N ASP A 52 -5.15 20.14 -6.86
CA ASP A 52 -6.02 19.95 -8.02
C ASP A 52 -6.05 18.49 -8.48
N LYS A 53 -4.90 17.81 -8.49
CA LYS A 53 -4.76 16.40 -8.88
C LYS A 53 -5.68 15.46 -8.08
N LEU A 54 -5.97 15.77 -6.82
CA LEU A 54 -6.87 14.98 -5.97
C LEU A 54 -8.30 14.91 -6.53
N THR A 55 -8.74 15.94 -7.24
CA THR A 55 -10.10 16.01 -7.81
C THR A 55 -10.15 15.66 -9.29
N LEU A 56 -9.07 15.94 -10.02
CA LEU A 56 -8.94 15.65 -11.44
C LEU A 56 -8.69 14.15 -11.72
N ALA A 57 -7.99 13.46 -10.82
CA ALA A 57 -7.71 12.04 -10.97
C ALA A 57 -8.98 11.17 -10.95
N GLY A 58 -8.94 10.07 -11.71
CA GLY A 58 -10.09 9.16 -11.86
C GLY A 58 -10.62 8.63 -10.52
N GLY A 59 -9.72 8.38 -9.56
CA GLY A 59 -10.08 7.87 -8.24
C GLY A 59 -11.10 8.72 -7.46
N TYR A 60 -11.13 10.03 -7.69
CA TYR A 60 -12.12 10.91 -7.06
C TYR A 60 -13.54 10.58 -7.51
N ARG A 61 -13.71 10.35 -8.82
CA ARG A 61 -14.98 9.93 -9.42
C ARG A 61 -15.31 8.50 -9.01
N TYR A 62 -14.33 7.61 -8.95
CA TYR A 62 -14.55 6.22 -8.53
C TYR A 62 -15.06 6.15 -7.10
N THR A 63 -14.50 6.93 -6.18
CA THR A 63 -14.96 6.99 -4.78
C THR A 63 -16.42 7.45 -4.68
N LYS A 64 -16.82 8.45 -5.49
CA LYS A 64 -18.23 8.90 -5.54
C LYS A 64 -19.17 7.86 -6.15
N ALA A 65 -18.68 7.02 -7.04
CA ALA A 65 -19.46 5.99 -7.72
C ALA A 65 -19.58 4.68 -6.91
N ARG A 66 -18.89 4.57 -5.75
CA ARG A 66 -18.97 3.38 -4.91
C ARG A 66 -20.40 3.14 -4.42
N ARG A 67 -20.78 1.87 -4.40
CA ARG A 67 -22.06 1.36 -3.89
C ARG A 67 -21.81 0.37 -2.74
N PRO A 68 -21.54 0.86 -1.52
CA PRO A 68 -21.24 0.00 -0.36
C PRO A 68 -22.28 -1.09 -0.12
N GLU A 69 -23.54 -0.82 -0.45
CA GLU A 69 -24.64 -1.78 -0.37
C GLU A 69 -24.37 -3.08 -1.14
N LEU A 70 -23.68 -3.02 -2.28
CA LEU A 70 -23.35 -4.19 -3.10
C LEU A 70 -22.27 -5.09 -2.49
N TYR A 71 -21.44 -4.56 -1.59
CA TYR A 71 -20.36 -5.31 -0.94
C TYR A 71 -20.68 -5.70 0.50
N SER A 72 -21.75 -5.15 1.06
CA SER A 72 -22.15 -5.32 2.47
C SER A 72 -22.35 -6.80 2.85
N GLU A 73 -23.04 -7.57 2.00
CA GLU A 73 -23.28 -9.00 2.21
C GLU A 73 -22.00 -9.85 2.08
N ILE A 74 -20.98 -9.37 1.38
CA ILE A 74 -19.70 -10.08 1.23
C ILE A 74 -18.83 -9.82 2.46
N ILE A 75 -18.71 -8.55 2.85
CA ILE A 75 -17.88 -8.13 3.99
C ILE A 75 -18.48 -8.61 5.32
N GLY A 76 -19.81 -8.71 5.39
CA GLY A 76 -20.53 -9.15 6.59
C GLY A 76 -20.75 -10.66 6.73
N LYS A 77 -20.18 -11.51 5.85
CA LYS A 77 -20.35 -12.97 5.97
C LYS A 77 -19.70 -13.50 7.24
N ASP A 78 -20.30 -14.54 7.80
CA ASP A 78 -19.67 -15.32 8.86
C ASP A 78 -18.29 -15.83 8.40
N HIS A 79 -17.28 -15.60 9.22
CA HIS A 79 -15.91 -16.02 8.97
C HIS A 79 -15.34 -16.66 10.23
N THR A 80 -14.89 -17.91 10.12
CA THR A 80 -14.04 -18.53 11.13
C THR A 80 -12.62 -18.03 10.93
N SER A 81 -12.18 -17.12 11.79
CA SER A 81 -10.80 -16.58 11.75
C SER A 81 -9.79 -17.68 12.08
N GLU A 82 -8.89 -17.98 11.15
CA GLU A 82 -7.74 -18.86 11.37
C GLU A 82 -6.45 -18.04 11.38
N GLN A 83 -5.75 -18.03 12.51
CA GLN A 83 -4.40 -17.46 12.58
C GLN A 83 -3.38 -18.58 12.40
N LYS A 84 -2.68 -18.60 11.26
CA LYS A 84 -1.55 -19.50 11.03
C LYS A 84 -0.25 -18.78 11.39
N VAL A 85 0.33 -19.16 12.52
CA VAL A 85 1.62 -18.65 12.97
C VAL A 85 2.71 -19.57 12.45
N ALA A 86 3.47 -19.12 11.46
CA ALA A 86 4.43 -19.95 10.70
C ALA A 86 5.52 -20.61 11.58
N TRP A 87 5.80 -20.06 12.77
CA TRP A 87 6.83 -20.56 13.69
C TRP A 87 6.29 -21.34 14.90
N MET A 88 4.96 -21.49 15.06
CA MET A 88 4.41 -22.39 16.07
C MET A 88 4.18 -23.77 15.46
N GLU A 89 5.13 -24.68 15.64
CA GLU A 89 4.85 -26.10 15.38
C GLU A 89 3.74 -26.58 16.31
N GLN A 90 2.73 -27.25 15.75
CA GLN A 90 1.74 -27.98 16.55
C GLN A 90 2.49 -29.04 17.35
N LYS A 91 2.62 -28.84 18.66
CA LYS A 91 2.98 -29.92 19.58
C LYS A 91 1.90 -31.00 19.49
N ARG A 92 2.15 -32.02 18.66
CA ARG A 92 1.37 -33.26 18.64
C ARG A 92 1.67 -33.98 19.95
N GLY A 93 0.66 -34.05 20.82
CA GLY A 93 0.61 -35.00 21.93
C GLY A 93 0.28 -36.40 21.42
#